data_AF-K4QSF4-F1
#
_entry.id   AF-K4QSF4-F1
#
_cell.length_a   1.000
_cell.length_b   1.000
_cell.length_c   1.000
_cell.angle_alpha   90.00
_cell.angle_beta   90.00
_cell.angle_gamma   90.00
#
_symmetry.space_group_name_H-M   'P 1'
#
loop_
_entity.id
_entity.type
_entity.pdbx_description
1 polymer ?
#
loop_
_entity_poly.entity_id
_entity_poly.type
_entity_poly.pdbx_seq_one_letter_code
_entity_poly.pdbx_strand_id
1 'polypeptide(L)'
;MPPGAHAWVRGPTSAQPPSAAANNARLQPRPAVDRQEHGTGPVAPPPRRSQGPVERTGGKSVGPNGSPVTAIGWVQAHGGAGVTSLARCLGGVDVGARWPQPLRGEPSRVLLVGRTSLAGLQAVSRQLDALRQGKAPQGLDLLGVVLVADVPGRLPLTLLRRVRVIKSAVTVHRVPWIPSWRVGEPASEPPRQLTSLAAVASGTDIPSRRRR
;
A
#
# COMPACT_ATOMS: atom_id res chain seq x y z
N MET A 1 36.28 41.05 -24.45
CA MET A 1 35.17 41.51 -23.58
C MET A 1 33.89 40.82 -24.05
N PRO A 2 33.07 40.23 -23.17
CA PRO A 2 33.29 38.91 -22.57
C PRO A 2 32.20 37.86 -22.94
N PRO A 3 32.41 36.56 -22.62
CA PRO A 3 31.45 35.48 -22.85
C PRO A 3 30.38 35.37 -21.74
N GLY A 4 29.15 35.01 -22.13
CA GLY A 4 28.01 34.83 -21.23
C GLY A 4 28.06 33.53 -20.43
N ALA A 5 28.32 33.64 -19.13
CA ALA A 5 28.19 32.56 -18.15
C ALA A 5 26.82 32.67 -17.46
N HIS A 6 25.93 31.69 -17.68
CA HIS A 6 24.71 31.55 -16.89
C HIS A 6 25.04 30.85 -15.57
N ALA A 7 25.31 31.66 -14.54
CA ALA A 7 25.43 31.25 -13.15
C ALA A 7 24.04 30.91 -12.58
N TRP A 8 23.82 29.66 -12.19
CA TRP A 8 22.67 29.27 -11.37
C TRP A 8 22.88 29.80 -9.95
N VAL A 9 22.17 30.86 -9.60
CA VAL A 9 22.23 31.51 -8.29
C VAL A 9 21.60 30.62 -7.22
N ARG A 10 22.38 30.30 -6.18
CA ARG A 10 21.91 29.70 -4.91
C ARG A 10 21.21 30.79 -4.09
N GLY A 11 19.95 30.58 -3.74
CA GLY A 11 19.25 31.41 -2.75
C GLY A 11 19.67 31.07 -1.32
N PRO A 12 19.76 32.05 -0.40
CA PRO A 12 20.19 31.81 0.98
C PRO A 12 19.09 31.23 1.89
N THR A 13 19.55 30.49 2.89
CA THR A 13 18.86 29.92 4.05
C THR A 13 18.52 30.96 5.13
N SER A 14 17.57 30.59 6.01
CA SER A 14 17.20 31.14 7.35
C SER A 14 16.02 32.13 7.32
N ALA A 15 15.07 32.21 8.27
CA ALA A 15 14.96 31.71 9.65
C ALA A 15 13.48 31.76 10.15
N GLN A 16 13.18 31.02 11.22
CA GLN A 16 12.05 31.19 12.18
C GLN A 16 12.63 31.69 13.53
N PRO A 17 11.86 32.09 14.57
CA PRO A 17 10.54 32.75 14.72
C PRO A 17 10.65 34.01 15.64
N PRO A 18 9.58 34.57 16.26
CA PRO A 18 9.17 34.09 17.60
C PRO A 18 7.65 34.11 17.91
N SER A 19 7.36 33.51 19.06
CA SER A 19 6.08 33.27 19.76
C SER A 19 5.56 34.49 20.53
N ALA A 20 4.22 34.53 20.70
CA ALA A 20 3.43 34.95 21.88
C ALA A 20 2.33 35.99 21.57
N ALA A 21 1.08 35.63 21.83
CA ALA A 21 0.15 36.42 22.63
C ALA A 21 -1.19 35.67 22.76
N ALA A 22 -1.52 35.32 23.99
CA ALA A 22 -2.84 34.88 24.41
C ALA A 22 -3.88 35.98 24.20
N ASN A 23 -5.12 35.62 23.88
CA ASN A 23 -6.23 36.41 24.38
C ASN A 23 -7.45 35.54 24.67
N ASN A 24 -7.69 35.36 25.97
CA ASN A 24 -8.88 34.77 26.54
C ASN A 24 -9.98 35.83 26.57
N ALA A 25 -11.10 35.60 25.90
CA ALA A 25 -12.33 36.35 26.14
C ALA A 25 -13.38 35.43 26.76
N ARG A 26 -13.76 35.75 28.00
CA ARG A 26 -14.73 35.09 28.87
C ARG A 26 -16.18 35.24 28.37
N LEU A 27 -16.92 34.15 28.57
CA LEU A 27 -18.26 34.03 29.18
C LEU A 27 -19.41 34.95 28.70
N GLN A 28 -20.47 34.33 28.20
CA GLN A 28 -21.82 34.51 28.77
C GLN A 28 -22.62 33.17 28.74
N PRO A 29 -23.25 32.76 29.86
CA PRO A 29 -24.17 31.62 29.92
C PRO A 29 -25.63 32.06 29.73
N ARG A 30 -26.48 31.22 29.12
CA ARG A 30 -27.94 31.39 29.04
C ARG A 30 -28.67 30.03 29.22
N PRO A 31 -29.95 30.06 29.65
CA PRO A 31 -30.39 29.38 30.87
C PRO A 31 -31.02 27.99 30.67
N ALA A 32 -31.14 27.28 31.79
CA ALA A 32 -31.86 26.03 31.95
C ALA A 32 -33.36 26.20 31.73
N VAL A 33 -33.97 25.27 30.98
CA VAL A 33 -35.42 25.03 30.98
C VAL A 33 -35.67 23.52 31.05
N ASP A 34 -36.20 23.17 32.21
CA ASP A 34 -37.15 22.16 32.61
C ASP A 34 -37.10 20.70 32.11
N ARG A 35 -37.26 19.84 33.12
CA ARG A 35 -37.28 18.39 33.10
C ARG A 35 -38.74 17.96 32.96
N GLN A 36 -39.07 17.17 31.94
CA GLN A 36 -40.33 16.42 31.92
C GLN A 36 -40.09 14.96 31.53
N GLU A 37 -40.22 14.10 32.53
CA GLU A 37 -40.25 12.66 32.39
C GLU A 37 -41.64 12.20 31.93
N HIS A 38 -41.69 11.41 30.87
CA HIS A 38 -42.89 10.66 30.48
C HIS A 38 -42.51 9.19 30.33
N GLY A 39 -42.99 8.39 31.28
CA GLY A 39 -42.84 6.94 31.28
C GLY A 39 -43.86 6.24 30.38
N THR A 40 -43.36 5.13 29.79
CA THR A 40 -44.01 3.84 29.53
C THR A 40 -45.18 3.70 28.53
N GLY A 41 -44.87 2.96 27.46
CA GLY A 41 -45.75 1.99 26.80
C GLY A 41 -44.90 0.91 26.10
N PRO A 42 -45.25 -0.40 26.19
CA PRO A 42 -44.47 -1.46 25.54
C PRO A 42 -44.75 -1.50 24.03
N VAL A 43 -43.71 -1.32 23.22
CA VAL A 43 -43.76 -1.49 21.76
C VAL A 43 -43.64 -2.97 21.43
N ALA A 44 -44.69 -3.53 20.80
CA ALA A 44 -44.68 -4.89 20.27
C ALA A 44 -43.68 -5.04 19.10
N PRO A 45 -42.95 -6.17 18.98
CA PRO A 45 -42.02 -6.38 17.88
C PRO A 45 -42.75 -6.70 16.56
N PRO A 46 -42.26 -6.23 15.40
CA PRO A 46 -42.86 -6.58 14.10
C PRO A 46 -42.61 -8.06 13.74
N PRO A 47 -43.48 -8.67 12.90
CA PRO A 47 -43.38 -10.09 12.55
C PRO A 47 -42.10 -10.38 11.75
N ARG A 48 -41.42 -11.47 12.12
CA ARG A 48 -40.27 -12.02 11.38
C ARG A 48 -40.74 -12.43 9.98
N ARG A 49 -40.27 -11.72 8.94
CA ARG A 49 -40.28 -12.25 7.58
C ARG A 49 -39.37 -13.47 7.54
N SER A 50 -39.94 -14.63 7.26
CA SER A 50 -39.23 -15.82 6.83
C SER A 50 -38.46 -15.49 5.55
N GLN A 51 -37.15 -15.27 5.68
CA GLN A 51 -36.25 -15.27 4.52
C GLN A 51 -36.12 -16.72 4.07
N GLY A 52 -36.73 -17.05 2.92
CA GLY A 52 -36.46 -18.29 2.21
C GLY A 52 -34.98 -18.40 1.81
N PRO A 53 -34.52 -19.58 1.35
CA PRO A 53 -33.11 -19.82 1.08
C PRO A 53 -32.61 -18.83 0.03
N VAL A 54 -31.75 -17.89 0.44
CA VAL A 54 -31.02 -17.04 -0.48
C VAL A 54 -29.99 -17.90 -1.19
N GLU A 55 -30.34 -18.31 -2.41
CA GLU A 55 -29.42 -18.90 -3.36
C GLU A 55 -28.26 -17.93 -3.54
N ARG A 56 -27.11 -18.27 -2.96
CA ARG A 56 -25.93 -17.42 -2.93
C ARG A 56 -25.26 -17.48 -4.30
N THR A 57 -25.82 -16.75 -5.26
CA THR A 57 -25.16 -16.44 -6.52
C THR A 57 -23.88 -15.67 -6.21
N GLY A 58 -22.74 -16.21 -6.66
CA GLY A 58 -21.39 -15.74 -6.34
C GLY A 58 -21.05 -14.38 -6.96
N GLY A 59 -21.68 -13.31 -6.49
CA GLY A 59 -21.29 -11.94 -6.83
C GLY A 59 -19.88 -11.66 -6.33
N LYS A 60 -18.96 -11.31 -7.24
CA LYS A 60 -17.62 -10.79 -6.89
C LYS A 60 -17.83 -9.60 -5.95
N SER A 61 -17.44 -9.76 -4.68
CA SER A 61 -17.45 -8.64 -3.74
C SER A 61 -16.49 -7.57 -4.30
N VAL A 62 -17.02 -6.38 -4.53
CA VAL A 62 -16.28 -5.22 -5.00
C VAL A 62 -15.96 -4.36 -3.78
N GLY A 63 -14.68 -4.06 -3.58
CA GLY A 63 -14.21 -3.14 -2.54
C GLY A 63 -14.62 -1.69 -2.86
N PRO A 64 -14.44 -0.74 -1.92
CA PRO A 64 -14.91 0.64 -2.05
C PRO A 64 -14.35 1.39 -3.27
N ASN A 65 -13.26 0.90 -3.87
CA ASN A 65 -12.63 1.49 -5.06
C ASN A 65 -13.00 0.77 -6.37
N GLY A 66 -14.04 -0.07 -6.40
CA GLY A 66 -14.40 -0.82 -7.61
C GLY A 66 -13.52 -2.06 -7.88
N SER A 67 -12.43 -2.24 -7.13
CA SER A 67 -11.55 -3.41 -7.24
C SER A 67 -12.19 -4.64 -6.58
N PRO A 68 -12.13 -5.83 -7.18
CA PRO A 68 -12.58 -7.04 -6.48
C PRO A 68 -11.82 -7.20 -5.15
N VAL A 69 -12.50 -7.62 -4.09
CA VAL A 69 -11.92 -7.83 -2.74
C VAL A 69 -10.77 -8.85 -2.76
N THR A 70 -10.65 -9.62 -3.85
CA THR A 70 -9.58 -10.58 -4.11
C THR A 70 -8.37 -10.00 -4.86
N ALA A 71 -8.38 -8.73 -5.25
CA ALA A 71 -7.27 -8.11 -5.96
C ALA A 71 -6.01 -8.06 -5.09
N ILE A 72 -4.83 -8.17 -5.71
CA ILE A 72 -3.54 -7.99 -5.04
C ILE A 72 -3.28 -6.51 -4.80
N GLY A 73 -2.85 -6.16 -3.59
CA GLY A 73 -2.35 -4.84 -3.24
C GLY A 73 -0.83 -4.75 -3.42
N TRP A 74 -0.38 -3.83 -4.26
CA TRP A 74 1.04 -3.51 -4.42
C TRP A 74 1.43 -2.39 -3.47
N VAL A 75 2.33 -2.66 -2.53
CA VAL A 75 2.81 -1.68 -1.54
C VAL A 75 4.20 -1.22 -1.92
N GLN A 76 4.43 0.09 -2.04
CA GLN A 76 5.77 0.60 -2.33
C GLN A 76 6.59 0.73 -1.03
N ALA A 77 7.79 0.17 -1.02
CA ALA A 77 8.73 0.36 0.09
C ALA A 77 9.27 1.81 0.14
N HIS A 78 9.37 2.46 -1.03
CA HIS A 78 9.88 3.82 -1.20
C HIS A 78 9.30 4.45 -2.47
N GLY A 79 9.43 5.78 -2.61
CA GLY A 79 9.03 6.48 -3.84
C GLY A 79 9.77 5.94 -5.07
N GLY A 80 9.03 5.76 -6.17
CA GLY A 80 9.58 5.27 -7.42
C GLY A 80 9.91 3.77 -7.44
N ALA A 81 9.40 2.96 -6.52
CA ALA A 81 9.65 1.51 -6.48
C ALA A 81 9.22 0.74 -7.74
N GLY A 82 8.36 1.33 -8.58
CA GLY A 82 7.84 0.71 -9.80
C GLY A 82 6.47 0.06 -9.62
N VAL A 83 5.78 0.36 -8.51
CA VAL A 83 4.44 -0.19 -8.22
C VAL A 83 3.44 0.15 -9.32
N THR A 84 3.35 1.42 -9.73
CA THR A 84 2.40 1.83 -10.77
C THR A 84 2.65 1.11 -12.10
N SER A 85 3.91 0.86 -12.46
CA SER A 85 4.27 0.08 -13.66
C SER A 85 3.86 -1.39 -13.53
N LEU A 86 4.07 -2.00 -12.36
CA LEU A 86 3.65 -3.37 -12.08
C LEU A 86 2.13 -3.51 -12.09
N ALA A 87 1.41 -2.60 -11.45
CA ALA A 87 -0.05 -2.62 -11.42
C ALA A 87 -0.66 -2.45 -12.82
N ARG A 88 -0.07 -1.62 -13.68
CA ARG A 88 -0.49 -1.49 -15.08
C ARG A 88 -0.21 -2.75 -15.91
N CYS A 89 0.94 -3.40 -15.68
CA CYS A 89 1.37 -4.56 -16.45
C CYS A 89 0.72 -5.88 -16.00
N LEU A 90 0.46 -6.04 -14.70
CA LEU A 90 0.03 -7.29 -14.07
C LEU A 90 -1.36 -7.21 -13.42
N GLY A 91 -2.01 -6.05 -13.47
CA GLY A 91 -3.24 -5.78 -12.74
C GLY A 91 -3.00 -5.58 -11.23
N GLY A 92 -4.08 -5.57 -10.46
CA GLY A 92 -4.05 -5.29 -9.02
C GLY A 92 -4.15 -3.80 -8.68
N VAL A 93 -3.96 -3.46 -7.41
CA VAL A 93 -4.20 -2.12 -6.86
C VAL A 93 -2.88 -1.53 -6.36
N ASP A 94 -2.52 -0.33 -6.84
CA ASP A 94 -1.44 0.46 -6.26
C ASP A 94 -1.89 1.06 -4.93
N VAL A 95 -1.32 0.57 -3.82
CA VAL A 95 -1.67 1.00 -2.45
C VAL A 95 -0.79 2.17 -2.00
N GLY A 96 0.27 2.50 -2.73
CA GLY A 96 1.25 3.51 -2.34
C GLY A 96 2.12 3.06 -1.14
N ALA A 97 2.61 4.03 -0.35
CA ALA A 97 3.63 3.81 0.69
C ALA A 97 3.04 3.50 2.08
N ARG A 98 1.92 2.77 2.11
CA ARG A 98 1.23 2.37 3.34
C ARG A 98 0.77 0.92 3.26
N TRP A 99 0.53 0.32 4.40
CA TRP A 99 -0.18 -0.95 4.46
C TRP A 99 -1.67 -0.75 4.15
N PRO A 100 -2.30 -1.64 3.36
CA PRO A 100 -3.73 -1.56 3.13
C PRO A 100 -4.52 -1.92 4.39
N GLN A 101 -5.79 -1.54 4.43
CA GLN A 101 -6.72 -1.77 5.52
C GLN A 101 -7.82 -2.75 5.11
N PRO A 102 -7.64 -4.07 5.30
CA PRO A 102 -8.61 -5.07 4.84
C PRO A 102 -10.01 -4.88 5.42
N LEU A 103 -10.10 -4.42 6.67
CA LEU A 103 -11.37 -4.11 7.34
C LEU A 103 -12.14 -2.95 6.68
N ARG A 104 -11.48 -2.13 5.87
CA ARG A 104 -12.12 -1.10 5.04
C ARG A 104 -12.38 -1.56 3.60
N GLY A 105 -12.24 -2.85 3.31
CA GLY A 105 -12.45 -3.41 1.97
C GLY A 105 -11.28 -3.23 1.01
N GLU A 106 -10.10 -2.83 1.51
CA GLU A 106 -8.87 -2.79 0.71
C GLU A 106 -8.26 -4.20 0.54
N PRO A 107 -7.37 -4.41 -0.45
CA PRO A 107 -6.68 -5.67 -0.66
C PRO A 107 -6.03 -6.25 0.60
N SER A 108 -6.37 -7.49 0.95
CA SER A 108 -5.74 -8.22 2.07
C SER A 108 -4.44 -8.90 1.67
N ARG A 109 -4.35 -9.37 0.43
CA ARG A 109 -3.16 -10.04 -0.13
C ARG A 109 -2.24 -8.99 -0.74
N VAL A 110 -1.01 -8.91 -0.28
CA VAL A 110 -0.09 -7.82 -0.63
C VAL A 110 1.27 -8.29 -1.09
N LEU A 111 1.86 -7.52 -2.01
CA LEU A 111 3.26 -7.62 -2.44
C LEU A 111 3.99 -6.33 -2.09
N LEU A 112 5.09 -6.44 -1.36
CA LEU A 112 5.94 -5.29 -1.03
C LEU A 112 6.99 -5.09 -2.13
N VAL A 113 7.02 -3.92 -2.76
CA VAL A 113 7.87 -3.64 -3.92
C VAL A 113 9.00 -2.69 -3.52
N GLY A 114 10.22 -3.03 -3.90
CA GLY A 114 11.38 -2.15 -3.76
C GLY A 114 12.39 -2.34 -4.88
N ARG A 115 13.27 -1.36 -5.09
CA ARG A 115 14.36 -1.48 -6.05
C ARG A 115 15.60 -2.16 -5.46
N THR A 116 16.40 -2.78 -6.31
CA THR A 116 17.70 -3.37 -5.93
C THR A 116 18.82 -2.35 -5.71
N SER A 117 18.49 -1.16 -5.20
CA SER A 117 19.45 -0.15 -4.76
C SER A 117 19.69 -0.25 -3.25
N LEU A 118 20.77 0.35 -2.73
CA LEU A 118 21.04 0.34 -1.28
C LEU A 118 19.86 0.92 -0.47
N ALA A 119 19.38 2.10 -0.88
CA ALA A 119 18.25 2.77 -0.26
C ALA A 119 16.95 1.97 -0.41
N GLY A 120 16.73 1.34 -1.56
CA GLY A 120 15.57 0.49 -1.81
C GLY A 120 15.54 -0.73 -0.89
N LEU A 121 16.66 -1.45 -0.78
CA LEU A 121 16.78 -2.62 0.11
C LEU A 121 16.69 -2.24 1.59
N GLN A 122 17.17 -1.05 1.99
CA GLN A 122 16.95 -0.50 3.34
C GLN A 122 15.46 -0.27 3.59
N ALA A 123 14.76 0.34 2.64
CA ALA A 123 13.34 0.64 2.77
C ALA A 123 12.50 -0.64 2.88
N VAL A 124 12.79 -1.65 2.06
CA VAL A 124 12.17 -2.99 2.17
C VAL A 124 12.41 -3.58 3.55
N SER A 125 13.65 -3.54 4.04
CA SER A 125 13.99 -4.08 5.37
C SER A 125 13.18 -3.39 6.47
N ARG A 126 13.03 -2.06 6.42
CA ARG A 126 12.24 -1.29 7.39
C ARG A 126 10.75 -1.66 7.36
N GLN A 127 10.18 -1.83 6.17
CA GLN A 127 8.77 -2.22 6.04
C GLN A 127 8.51 -3.64 6.57
N LEU A 128 9.39 -4.59 6.25
CA LEU A 128 9.30 -5.94 6.81
C LEU A 128 9.47 -5.95 8.33
N ASP A 129 10.32 -5.07 8.87
CA ASP A 129 10.51 -4.94 10.31
C ASP A 129 9.27 -4.36 11.01
N ALA A 130 8.65 -3.33 10.42
CA ALA A 130 7.39 -2.78 10.90
C ALA A 130 6.27 -3.85 10.89
N LEU A 131 6.22 -4.68 9.85
CA LEU A 131 5.27 -5.80 9.77
C LEU A 131 5.51 -6.81 10.90
N ARG A 132 6.77 -7.21 11.14
CA ARG A 132 7.12 -8.13 12.23
C ARG A 132 6.79 -7.58 13.63
N GLN A 133 6.92 -6.27 13.82
CA GLN A 133 6.58 -5.58 15.06
C GLN A 133 5.06 -5.41 15.25
N GLY A 134 4.23 -5.96 14.37
CA GLY A 134 2.76 -5.84 14.46
C GLY A 134 2.23 -4.45 14.15
N LYS A 135 3.01 -3.60 13.47
CA LYS A 135 2.59 -2.23 13.10
C LYS A 135 1.69 -2.18 11.86
N ALA A 136 1.48 -3.32 11.20
CA ALA A 136 0.59 -3.42 10.05
C ALA A 136 -0.84 -3.79 10.50
N PRO A 137 -1.88 -3.34 9.79
CA PRO A 137 -3.26 -3.74 10.03
C PRO A 137 -3.45 -5.26 10.06
N GLN A 138 -4.39 -5.72 10.90
CA GLN A 138 -4.75 -7.14 10.97
C GLN A 138 -5.41 -7.61 9.67
N GLY A 139 -5.26 -8.91 9.38
CA GLY A 139 -5.85 -9.55 8.21
C GLY A 139 -5.05 -9.37 6.91
N LEU A 140 -3.85 -8.81 6.98
CA LEU A 140 -2.93 -8.75 5.85
C LEU A 140 -2.21 -10.08 5.63
N ASP A 141 -2.07 -10.46 4.37
CA ASP A 141 -1.31 -11.61 3.89
C ASP A 141 -0.20 -11.13 2.95
N LEU A 142 1.03 -11.08 3.46
CA LEU A 142 2.19 -10.71 2.65
C LEU A 142 2.64 -11.91 1.81
N LEU A 143 2.35 -11.86 0.51
CA LEU A 143 2.71 -12.92 -0.44
C LEU A 143 4.21 -12.96 -0.74
N GLY A 144 4.88 -11.82 -0.64
CA GLY A 144 6.30 -11.72 -0.92
C GLY A 144 6.81 -10.30 -1.07
N VAL A 145 8.11 -10.21 -1.35
CA VAL A 145 8.80 -8.99 -1.77
C VAL A 145 9.12 -9.07 -3.25
N VAL A 146 8.82 -8.00 -3.98
CA VAL A 146 9.19 -7.83 -5.38
C VAL A 146 10.38 -6.88 -5.46
N LEU A 147 11.51 -7.40 -5.93
CA LEU A 147 12.73 -6.64 -6.13
C LEU A 147 12.89 -6.28 -7.61
N VAL A 148 12.72 -4.99 -7.92
CA VAL A 148 12.85 -4.43 -9.27
C VAL A 148 14.28 -3.98 -9.50
N ALA A 149 14.90 -4.45 -10.59
CA ALA A 149 16.23 -4.00 -10.97
C ALA A 149 16.22 -2.49 -11.28
N ASP A 150 17.11 -1.74 -10.63
CA ASP A 150 17.29 -0.31 -10.84
C ASP A 150 18.18 0.02 -12.04
N VAL A 151 19.06 -0.90 -12.41
CA VAL A 151 19.97 -0.83 -13.55
C VAL A 151 20.12 -2.20 -14.21
N PRO A 152 20.47 -2.27 -15.51
CA PRO A 152 20.82 -3.53 -16.14
C PRO A 152 22.17 -4.08 -15.60
N GLY A 153 22.38 -5.38 -15.78
CA GLY A 153 23.66 -6.04 -15.47
C GLY A 153 23.69 -6.80 -14.14
N ARG A 154 24.90 -7.11 -13.68
CA ARG A 154 25.12 -7.89 -12.45
C ARG A 154 24.93 -7.02 -11.22
N LEU A 155 24.23 -7.56 -10.23
CA LEU A 155 24.03 -6.88 -8.95
C LEU A 155 25.35 -6.90 -8.14
N PRO A 156 25.84 -5.75 -7.64
CA PRO A 156 27.03 -5.70 -6.79
C PRO A 156 26.91 -6.61 -5.56
N LEU A 157 28.03 -7.22 -5.14
CA LEU A 157 28.07 -8.22 -4.05
C LEU A 157 27.44 -7.70 -2.74
N THR A 158 27.66 -6.42 -2.42
CA THR A 158 27.08 -5.76 -1.25
C THR A 158 25.54 -5.81 -1.26
N LEU A 159 24.93 -5.61 -2.42
CA LEU A 159 23.48 -5.64 -2.58
C LEU A 159 22.97 -7.09 -2.61
N LEU A 160 23.71 -8.01 -3.23
CA LEU A 160 23.40 -9.45 -3.22
C LEU A 160 23.32 -10.03 -1.80
N ARG A 161 24.28 -9.69 -0.93
CA ARG A 161 24.27 -10.11 0.48
C ARG A 161 22.99 -9.67 1.18
N ARG A 162 22.54 -8.45 0.92
CA ARG A 162 21.32 -7.92 1.52
C ARG A 162 20.05 -8.55 0.96
N VAL A 163 20.01 -8.81 -0.34
CA VAL A 163 18.93 -9.60 -0.97
C VAL A 163 18.87 -11.01 -0.36
N ARG A 164 20.01 -11.62 -0.03
CA ARG A 164 20.06 -12.94 0.63
C ARG A 164 19.42 -12.91 2.02
N VAL A 165 19.65 -11.85 2.79
CA VAL A 165 18.99 -11.65 4.11
C VAL A 165 17.48 -11.45 3.96
N ILE A 166 17.02 -10.69 2.95
CA ILE A 166 15.58 -10.55 2.70
C ILE A 166 14.98 -11.91 2.31
N LYS A 167 15.66 -12.65 1.43
CA LYS A 167 15.25 -13.98 0.98
C LYS A 167 15.13 -15.01 2.11
N SER A 168 15.89 -14.88 3.20
CA SER A 168 15.77 -15.81 4.33
C SER A 168 14.55 -15.53 5.20
N ALA A 169 13.93 -14.34 5.08
CA ALA A 169 12.77 -13.96 5.89
C ALA A 169 11.44 -14.07 5.13
N VAL A 170 11.46 -13.91 3.80
CA VAL A 170 10.25 -13.83 2.98
C VAL A 170 10.53 -14.29 1.54
N THR A 171 9.50 -14.79 0.86
CA THR A 171 9.54 -15.07 -0.58
C THR A 171 9.94 -13.81 -1.35
N VAL A 172 10.88 -13.96 -2.31
CA VAL A 172 11.35 -12.85 -3.15
C VAL A 172 11.14 -13.16 -4.62
N HIS A 173 10.38 -12.29 -5.28
CA HIS A 173 10.23 -12.25 -6.73
C HIS A 173 11.19 -11.20 -7.30
N ARG A 174 11.85 -11.51 -8.41
CA ARG A 174 12.75 -10.57 -9.08
C ARG A 174 12.14 -10.10 -10.38
N VAL A 175 12.18 -8.79 -10.57
CA VAL A 175 11.79 -8.12 -11.81
C VAL A 175 13.08 -7.60 -12.44
N PRO A 176 13.45 -8.07 -13.65
CA PRO A 176 14.66 -7.60 -14.31
C PRO A 176 14.52 -6.14 -14.76
N TRP A 177 15.62 -5.58 -15.25
CA TRP A 177 15.58 -4.28 -15.90
C TRP A 177 14.77 -4.40 -17.20
N ILE A 178 13.66 -3.66 -17.32
CA ILE A 178 12.80 -3.66 -18.51
C ILE A 178 12.94 -2.29 -19.20
N PRO A 179 13.71 -2.19 -20.30
CA PRO A 179 13.97 -0.91 -20.96
C PRO A 179 12.70 -0.17 -21.41
N SER A 180 11.69 -0.89 -21.89
CA SER A 180 10.43 -0.28 -22.39
C SER A 180 9.68 0.51 -21.32
N TRP A 181 9.84 0.17 -20.04
CA TRP A 181 9.21 0.93 -18.96
C TRP A 181 9.78 2.35 -18.78
N ARG A 182 10.96 2.66 -19.33
CA ARG A 182 11.52 4.03 -19.30
C ARG A 182 10.84 4.98 -20.27
N VAL A 183 10.28 4.46 -21.36
CA VAL A 183 9.73 5.27 -22.45
C VAL A 183 8.20 5.41 -22.35
N GLY A 184 7.58 4.90 -21.28
CA GLY A 184 6.19 5.16 -20.93
C GLY A 184 5.19 4.07 -21.30
N GLU A 185 5.59 3.07 -22.09
CA GLU A 185 4.68 2.03 -22.60
C GLU A 185 5.00 0.66 -21.97
N PRO A 186 4.39 0.31 -20.81
CA PRO A 186 4.34 -1.08 -20.39
C PRO A 186 3.49 -1.86 -21.40
N ALA A 187 4.07 -2.91 -21.99
CA ALA A 187 3.40 -3.73 -22.98
C ALA A 187 2.06 -4.29 -22.47
N SER A 188 1.08 -4.42 -23.38
CA SER A 188 -0.25 -4.97 -23.06
C SER A 188 -0.18 -6.41 -22.54
N GLU A 189 0.87 -7.15 -22.87
CA GLU A 189 1.16 -8.45 -22.30
C GLU A 189 2.40 -8.39 -21.39
N PRO A 190 2.39 -9.10 -20.25
CA PRO A 190 3.56 -9.16 -19.39
C PRO A 190 4.72 -9.86 -20.11
N PRO A 191 5.94 -9.29 -20.06
CA PRO A 191 7.13 -9.97 -20.56
C PRO A 191 7.25 -11.37 -19.96
N ARG A 192 7.79 -12.34 -20.72
CA ARG A 192 7.97 -13.74 -20.27
C ARG A 192 8.70 -13.85 -18.93
N GLN A 193 9.60 -12.91 -18.65
CA GLN A 193 10.33 -12.82 -17.39
C GLN A 193 9.42 -12.57 -16.17
N LEU A 194 8.21 -12.06 -16.39
CA LEU A 194 7.21 -11.78 -15.36
C LEU A 194 6.12 -12.84 -15.25
N THR A 195 6.12 -13.91 -16.04
CA THR A 195 5.03 -14.91 -16.05
C THR A 195 4.79 -15.52 -14.66
N SER A 196 5.86 -15.86 -13.91
CA SER A 196 5.71 -16.37 -12.53
C SER A 196 5.13 -15.31 -11.59
N LEU A 197 5.54 -14.05 -11.71
CA LEU A 197 4.98 -12.96 -10.91
C LEU A 197 3.53 -12.66 -11.30
N ALA A 198 3.19 -12.79 -12.58
CA ALA A 198 1.84 -12.64 -13.11
C ALA A 198 0.89 -13.70 -12.54
N ALA A 199 1.36 -14.94 -12.36
CA ALA A 199 0.59 -16.01 -11.73
C ALA A 199 0.28 -15.70 -10.25
N VAL A 200 1.26 -15.18 -9.50
CA VAL A 200 1.04 -14.73 -8.11
C VAL A 200 0.08 -13.54 -8.07
N ALA A 201 0.26 -12.56 -8.95
CA ALA A 201 -0.58 -11.36 -9.04
C ALA A 201 -2.04 -11.70 -9.42
N SER A 202 -2.24 -12.72 -10.26
CA SER A 202 -3.56 -13.22 -10.66
C SER A 202 -4.19 -14.16 -9.62
N GLY A 203 -3.44 -14.53 -8.57
CA GLY A 203 -3.88 -15.48 -7.56
C GLY A 203 -3.99 -16.92 -8.05
N THR A 204 -3.39 -17.27 -9.19
CA THR A 204 -3.34 -18.64 -9.74
C THR A 204 -2.23 -19.49 -9.12
N ASP A 205 -1.23 -18.85 -8.51
CA ASP A 205 -0.23 -19.50 -7.66
C ASP A 205 -0.64 -19.34 -6.19
N ILE A 206 -1.26 -20.37 -5.61
CA ILE A 206 -1.70 -20.37 -4.20
C ILE A 206 -0.88 -21.39 -3.42
N PRO A 207 0.26 -21.00 -2.80
CA PRO A 207 0.77 -21.72 -1.66
C PRO A 207 -0.14 -21.40 -0.46
N SER A 208 -1.11 -22.26 -0.21
CA SER A 208 -1.95 -22.20 0.99
C SER A 208 -1.08 -22.50 2.21
N ARG A 209 -0.57 -21.47 2.88
CA ARG A 209 0.08 -21.68 4.18
C ARG A 209 -1.01 -21.95 5.22
N ARG A 210 -1.20 -23.24 5.54
CA ARG A 210 -2.03 -23.70 6.67
C ARG A 210 -1.60 -22.93 7.92
N ARG A 211 -2.54 -22.17 8.52
CA ARG A 211 -2.39 -21.65 9.88
C ARG A 211 -2.15 -22.85 10.82
N ARG A 212 -1.02 -22.82 11.53
CA ARG A 212 -0.83 -23.59 12.76
C ARG A 212 -1.23 -22.71 13.93
#